data_AF-A0A482T7W0-F1
#
_entry.id   AF-A0A482T7W0-F1
#
_cell.length_a   1.000
_cell.length_b   1.000
_cell.length_c   1.000
_cell.angle_alpha   90.00
_cell.angle_beta   90.00
_cell.angle_gamma   90.00
#
_symmetry.space_group_name_H-M   'P 1'
#
loop_
_entity.id
_entity.type
_entity.pdbx_description
1 polymer ?
#
loop_
_entity_poly.entity_id
_entity_poly.type
_entity_poly.pdbx_seq_one_letter_code
_entity_poly.pdbx_strand_id
1 'polypeptide(L)'
;MSSEFDIKLYDDIDPEDRPSLGEALIPIIGMLTALGIGIGIYGLDPQFPLLWGIAFTGLFSYYRFDISWDEMYSGITHTLLMGIQVVFILFIVYALISTWIQAGTIPTLMYYGLDLLHPIVFLPLTAIITAAITFAIGSSWTAAGTLGVAF
;
A
#
# COMPACT_ATOMS: atom_id res chain seq x y z
N MET A 1 23.08 -7.01 15.19
CA MET A 1 22.20 -8.12 15.60
C MET A 1 20.77 -7.64 15.42
N SER A 2 20.27 -7.61 14.19
CA SER A 2 18.83 -7.42 13.95
C SER A 2 18.18 -8.77 14.18
N SER A 3 17.42 -8.93 15.26
CA SER A 3 16.40 -9.96 15.28
C SER A 3 15.51 -9.67 14.07
N GLU A 4 15.50 -10.57 13.08
CA GLU A 4 14.45 -10.57 12.06
C GLU A 4 13.12 -10.60 12.82
N PHE A 5 12.30 -9.58 12.60
CA PHE A 5 10.95 -9.57 13.13
C PHE A 5 10.20 -10.69 12.42
N ASP A 6 9.83 -11.72 13.18
CA ASP A 6 9.13 -12.88 12.65
C ASP A 6 7.65 -12.53 12.48
N ILE A 7 7.20 -12.42 11.23
CA ILE A 7 5.81 -12.12 10.90
C ILE A 7 5.01 -13.40 11.14
N LYS A 8 4.37 -13.51 12.30
CA LYS A 8 3.48 -14.63 12.62
C LYS A 8 2.28 -14.61 11.65
N LEU A 9 2.17 -15.65 10.82
CA LEU A 9 0.95 -15.87 10.04
C LEU A 9 -0.17 -16.34 10.97
N TYR A 10 -1.42 -16.29 10.51
CA TYR A 10 -2.57 -16.73 11.33
C TYR A 10 -2.42 -18.16 11.86
N ASP A 11 -1.79 -19.03 11.06
CA ASP A 11 -1.55 -20.43 11.41
C ASP A 11 -0.42 -20.61 12.43
N ASP A 12 0.49 -19.62 12.53
CA ASP A 12 1.62 -19.61 13.46
C ASP A 12 1.25 -19.04 14.86
N ILE A 13 0.03 -18.50 15.00
CA ILE A 13 -0.49 -18.02 16.28
C ILE A 13 -1.11 -19.19 17.03
N ASP A 14 -0.75 -19.33 18.32
CA ASP A 14 -1.34 -20.33 19.21
C ASP A 14 -2.88 -20.22 19.18
N PRO A 15 -3.62 -21.35 19.07
CA PRO A 15 -5.07 -21.34 18.89
C PRO A 15 -5.85 -20.54 19.94
N GLU A 16 -5.29 -20.42 21.15
CA GLU A 16 -5.89 -19.68 22.27
C GLU A 16 -5.75 -18.15 22.12
N ASP A 17 -4.75 -17.69 21.37
CA ASP A 17 -4.42 -16.27 21.16
C ASP A 17 -4.88 -15.72 19.81
N ARG A 18 -5.55 -16.55 19.00
CA ARG A 18 -6.02 -16.13 17.68
C ARG A 18 -7.10 -15.05 17.80
N PRO A 19 -6.96 -13.93 17.07
CA PRO A 19 -8.00 -12.91 17.03
C PRO A 19 -9.28 -13.49 16.42
N SER A 20 -10.39 -13.36 17.15
CA SER A 20 -11.70 -13.59 16.57
C SER A 20 -11.99 -12.57 15.46
N LEU A 21 -12.91 -12.90 14.56
CA LEU A 21 -13.30 -12.00 13.48
C LEU A 21 -13.77 -10.63 14.00
N GLY A 22 -14.45 -10.60 15.16
CA GLY A 22 -14.85 -9.35 15.80
C GLY A 22 -13.66 -8.52 16.27
N GLU A 23 -12.63 -9.15 16.83
CA GLU A 23 -11.42 -8.48 17.31
C GLU A 23 -10.55 -7.94 16.17
N ALA A 24 -10.48 -8.67 15.05
CA ALA A 24 -9.78 -8.21 13.85
C ALA A 24 -10.45 -6.97 13.21
N LEU A 25 -11.78 -6.82 13.36
CA LEU A 25 -12.52 -5.67 12.84
C LEU A 25 -12.35 -4.41 13.71
N ILE A 26 -12.02 -4.53 15.00
CA ILE A 26 -11.92 -3.37 15.90
C ILE A 26 -10.88 -2.35 15.43
N PRO A 27 -9.61 -2.72 15.14
CA PRO A 27 -8.62 -1.79 14.59
C PRO A 27 -9.07 -1.11 13.29
N ILE A 28 -9.70 -1.87 12.39
CA ILE A 28 -10.16 -1.39 11.09
C ILE A 28 -11.26 -0.34 11.28
N ILE A 29 -12.27 -0.64 12.09
CA ILE A 29 -13.37 0.29 12.39
C ILE A 29 -12.84 1.52 13.12
N GLY A 30 -11.92 1.34 14.08
CA GLY A 30 -11.26 2.45 14.79
C GLY A 30 -10.53 3.40 13.83
N MET A 31 -9.78 2.86 12.87
CA MET A 31 -9.09 3.63 11.84
C MET A 31 -10.09 4.37 10.92
N LEU A 32 -11.12 3.67 10.42
CA LEU A 32 -12.11 4.26 9.53
C LEU A 32 -12.92 5.37 10.21
N THR A 33 -13.28 5.18 11.48
CA THR A 33 -14.00 6.20 12.26
C THR A 33 -13.11 7.40 12.56
N ALA A 34 -11.84 7.20 12.91
CA ALA A 34 -10.89 8.29 13.10
C ALA A 34 -10.74 9.13 11.82
N LEU A 35 -10.57 8.49 10.66
CA LEU A 35 -10.48 9.18 9.37
C LEU A 35 -11.78 9.89 9.01
N GLY A 36 -12.91 9.20 9.13
CA GLY A 36 -14.22 9.73 8.76
C GLY A 36 -14.60 10.96 9.59
N ILE A 37 -14.39 10.91 10.90
CA ILE A 37 -14.67 12.03 11.80
C ILE A 37 -13.61 13.12 11.65
N GLY A 38 -12.33 12.75 11.65
CA GLY A 38 -11.22 13.69 11.59
C GLY A 38 -11.22 14.53 10.32
N ILE A 39 -11.30 13.87 9.15
CA ILE A 39 -11.32 14.56 7.87
C ILE A 39 -12.71 15.12 7.58
N GLY A 40 -13.76 14.31 7.75
CA GLY A 40 -15.12 14.68 7.31
C GLY A 40 -15.81 15.73 8.17
N ILE A 41 -15.57 15.75 9.48
CA ILE A 41 -16.23 16.69 10.41
C ILE A 41 -15.26 17.79 10.82
N TYR A 42 -14.06 17.43 11.24
CA TYR A 42 -13.09 18.38 11.79
C TYR A 42 -12.18 19.02 10.74
N GLY A 43 -12.21 18.55 9.48
CA GLY A 43 -11.35 19.07 8.42
C GLY A 43 -9.86 18.91 8.72
N LEU A 44 -9.49 17.93 9.55
CA LEU A 44 -8.10 17.66 9.88
C LEU A 44 -7.39 17.01 8.71
N ASP A 45 -6.11 17.30 8.55
CA ASP A 45 -5.27 16.56 7.64
C ASP A 45 -5.15 15.09 8.09
N PRO A 46 -4.99 14.12 7.16
CA PRO A 46 -5.05 12.68 7.46
C PRO A 46 -4.04 12.18 8.49
N GLN A 47 -2.93 12.89 8.73
CA GLN A 47 -1.86 12.45 9.62
C GLN A 47 -2.35 12.33 11.07
N PHE A 48 -3.19 13.27 11.54
CA PHE A 48 -3.70 13.24 12.91
C PHE A 48 -4.67 12.07 13.15
N PRO A 49 -5.69 11.83 12.29
CA PRO A 49 -6.51 10.63 12.35
C PRO A 49 -5.73 9.32 12.25
N LEU A 50 -4.72 9.25 11.37
CA LEU A 50 -3.85 8.08 11.21
C LEU A 50 -3.06 7.79 12.49
N LEU A 51 -2.48 8.83 13.10
CA LEU A 51 -1.77 8.68 14.37
C LEU A 51 -2.69 8.17 15.48
N TRP A 52 -3.92 8.67 15.55
CA TRP A 52 -4.94 8.16 16.46
C TRP A 52 -5.31 6.70 16.21
N GLY A 53 -5.47 6.30 14.94
CA GLY A 53 -5.73 4.91 14.58
C GLY A 53 -4.61 3.97 15.02
N ILE A 54 -3.35 4.36 14.78
CA ILE A 54 -2.17 3.60 15.23
C ILE A 54 -2.14 3.48 16.75
N ALA A 55 -2.34 4.59 17.48
CA ALA A 55 -2.36 4.59 18.93
C ALA A 55 -3.48 3.71 19.49
N PHE A 56 -4.67 3.80 18.90
CA PHE A 56 -5.83 2.98 19.26
C PHE A 56 -5.58 1.50 19.01
N THR A 57 -5.05 1.13 17.85
CA THR A 57 -4.71 -0.26 17.52
C THR A 57 -3.62 -0.80 18.45
N GLY A 58 -2.56 -0.03 18.71
CA GLY A 58 -1.51 -0.44 19.64
C GLY A 58 -2.04 -0.66 21.07
N LEU A 59 -2.91 0.23 21.54
CA LEU A 59 -3.52 0.11 22.86
C LEU A 59 -4.46 -1.10 22.95
N PHE A 60 -5.28 -1.33 21.91
CA PHE A 60 -6.14 -2.50 21.82
C PHE A 60 -5.32 -3.79 21.82
N SER A 61 -4.25 -3.84 21.02
CA SER A 61 -3.36 -4.99 20.95
C SER A 61 -2.68 -5.30 22.28
N TYR A 62 -2.21 -4.26 22.99
CA TYR A 62 -1.62 -4.38 24.31
C TYR A 62 -2.60 -4.97 25.33
N TYR A 63 -3.84 -4.44 25.40
CA TYR A 63 -4.81 -4.91 26.41
C TYR A 63 -5.48 -6.24 26.06
N ARG A 64 -5.68 -6.54 24.77
CA ARG A 64 -6.44 -7.73 24.37
C ARG A 64 -5.54 -8.94 24.16
N PHE A 65 -4.36 -8.76 23.59
CA PHE A 65 -3.46 -9.84 23.19
C PHE A 65 -2.17 -9.87 24.02
N ASP A 66 -2.03 -9.00 25.02
CA ASP A 66 -0.83 -8.87 25.87
C ASP A 66 0.47 -8.73 25.06
N ILE A 67 0.37 -8.14 23.86
CA ILE A 67 1.52 -7.95 22.98
C ILE A 67 2.39 -6.85 23.60
N SER A 68 3.63 -7.19 23.90
CA SER A 68 4.57 -6.26 24.51
C SER A 68 4.87 -5.06 23.60
N TRP A 69 5.22 -3.92 24.23
CA TRP A 69 5.64 -2.74 23.48
C TRP A 69 6.85 -3.01 22.58
N ASP A 70 7.80 -3.83 23.03
CA ASP A 70 9.00 -4.18 22.26
C ASP A 70 8.65 -5.00 21.01
N GLU A 71 7.68 -5.92 21.11
CA GLU A 71 7.16 -6.68 19.97
C GLU A 71 6.43 -5.76 18.99
N MET A 72 5.56 -4.86 19.45
CA MET A 72 4.91 -3.87 18.57
C MET A 72 5.92 -2.93 17.90
N TYR A 73 6.90 -2.43 18.65
CA TYR A 73 7.93 -1.53 18.14
C TYR A 73 8.79 -2.20 17.07
N SER A 74 9.19 -3.46 17.29
CA SER A 74 9.93 -4.23 16.28
C SER A 74 9.11 -4.44 15.00
N GLY A 75 7.80 -4.72 15.12
CA GLY A 75 6.90 -4.81 13.96
C GLY A 75 6.73 -3.49 13.18
N ILE A 76 6.58 -2.38 13.90
CA ILE A 76 6.50 -1.03 13.31
C ILE A 76 7.80 -0.69 12.58
N THR A 77 8.95 -0.90 13.22
CA THR A 77 10.26 -0.61 12.61
C THR A 77 10.53 -1.48 11.40
N HIS A 78 10.18 -2.77 11.44
CA HIS A 78 10.27 -3.66 10.28
C HIS A 78 9.42 -3.16 9.10
N THR A 79 8.16 -2.78 9.36
CA THR A 79 7.26 -2.24 8.34
C THR A 79 7.76 -0.92 7.76
N LEU A 80 8.34 -0.06 8.60
CA LEU A 80 8.96 1.19 8.16
C LEU A 80 10.14 0.94 7.23
N LEU A 81 11.01 -0.03 7.55
CA LEU A 81 12.15 -0.40 6.70
C LEU A 81 11.69 -0.95 5.34
N MET A 82 10.65 -1.80 5.31
CA MET A 82 10.04 -2.26 4.07
C MET A 82 9.47 -1.09 3.25
N GLY A 83 8.80 -0.13 3.91
CA GLY A 83 8.27 1.07 3.27
C GLY A 83 9.35 1.94 2.62
N ILE A 84 10.50 2.11 3.29
CA ILE A 84 11.64 2.86 2.74
C ILE A 84 12.17 2.23 1.45
N GLN A 85 12.22 0.91 1.36
CA GLN A 85 12.64 0.22 0.14
C GLN A 85 11.70 0.54 -1.04
N VAL A 86 10.39 0.55 -0.81
CA VAL A 86 9.39 0.91 -1.84
C VAL A 86 9.58 2.36 -2.30
N VAL A 87 9.85 3.28 -1.38
CA VAL A 87 10.13 4.69 -1.71
C VAL A 87 11.32 4.81 -2.67
N PHE A 88 12.40 4.06 -2.44
CA PHE A 88 13.56 4.06 -3.35
C PHE A 88 13.23 3.49 -4.74
N ILE A 89 12.41 2.43 -4.81
CA ILE A 89 11.94 1.90 -6.10
C ILE A 89 11.15 2.99 -6.85
N LEU A 90 10.24 3.68 -6.18
CA LEU A 90 9.45 4.76 -6.77
C LEU A 90 10.36 5.88 -7.28
N PHE A 91 11.40 6.29 -6.53
CA PHE A 91 12.36 7.28 -7.01
C PHE A 91 13.03 6.89 -8.33
N ILE A 92 13.48 5.64 -8.47
CA ILE A 92 14.10 5.14 -9.70
C ILE A 92 13.08 5.12 -10.84
N VAL A 93 11.87 4.66 -10.58
CA VAL A 93 10.77 4.65 -11.54
C VAL A 93 10.49 6.07 -12.06
N TYR A 94 10.32 7.05 -11.17
CA TYR A 94 10.09 8.45 -11.59
C TYR A 94 11.26 9.08 -12.33
N ALA A 95 12.51 8.74 -11.97
CA ALA A 95 13.69 9.19 -12.72
C ALA A 95 13.71 8.60 -14.15
N LEU A 96 13.36 7.33 -14.29
CA LEU A 96 13.26 6.66 -15.59
C LEU A 96 12.16 7.28 -16.46
N ILE A 97 10.98 7.50 -15.88
CA ILE A 97 9.84 8.17 -16.53
C ILE A 97 10.26 9.53 -17.08
N SER A 98 10.87 10.36 -16.23
CA SER A 98 11.35 11.69 -16.62
C SER A 98 12.35 11.64 -17.77
N THR A 99 13.25 10.66 -17.75
CA THR A 99 14.24 10.46 -18.82
C THR A 99 13.58 10.05 -20.14
N TRP A 100 12.58 9.17 -20.11
CA TRP A 100 11.87 8.72 -21.31
C TRP A 100 10.96 9.78 -21.91
N ILE A 101 10.38 10.64 -21.08
CA ILE A 101 9.65 11.82 -21.55
C ILE A 101 10.61 12.76 -22.27
N GLN A 102 11.77 13.07 -21.67
CA GLN A 102 12.78 13.95 -22.28
C GLN A 102 13.40 13.37 -23.55
N ALA A 103 13.62 12.06 -23.60
CA ALA A 103 14.13 11.36 -24.79
C ALA A 103 13.08 11.25 -25.92
N GLY A 104 11.82 11.61 -25.67
CA GLY A 104 10.74 11.48 -26.62
C GLY A 104 10.19 10.06 -26.79
N THR A 105 10.69 9.08 -26.02
CA THR A 105 10.26 7.68 -26.09
C THR A 105 8.78 7.53 -25.75
N ILE A 106 8.34 8.04 -24.59
CA ILE A 106 6.92 7.99 -24.18
C ILE A 106 6.03 8.77 -25.17
N PRO A 107 6.34 10.03 -25.54
CA PRO A 107 5.58 10.74 -26.57
C PRO A 107 5.45 10.00 -27.89
N THR A 108 6.52 9.34 -28.34
CA THR A 108 6.51 8.55 -29.58
C THR A 108 5.62 7.31 -29.46
N LEU A 109 5.70 6.59 -28.34
CA LEU A 109 4.82 5.46 -28.06
C LEU A 109 3.34 5.87 -28.01
N MET A 110 3.03 7.03 -27.41
CA MET A 110 1.67 7.57 -27.41
C MET A 110 1.19 7.92 -28.81
N TYR A 111 2.03 8.59 -29.61
CA TYR A 111 1.70 8.97 -30.98
C TYR A 111 1.33 7.74 -31.83
N TYR A 112 2.19 6.72 -31.82
CA TYR A 112 1.92 5.49 -32.58
C TYR A 112 0.81 4.62 -31.94
N GLY A 113 0.68 4.62 -30.62
CA GLY A 113 -0.36 3.86 -29.91
C GLY A 113 -1.77 4.36 -30.20
N LEU A 114 -1.96 5.69 -30.29
CA LEU A 114 -3.23 6.31 -30.66
C LEU A 114 -3.57 6.13 -32.15
N ASP A 115 -2.56 6.09 -33.03
CA ASP A 115 -2.77 5.75 -34.45
C ASP A 115 -3.15 4.28 -34.65
N LEU A 116 -2.65 3.37 -33.80
CA LEU A 116 -2.89 1.93 -33.90
C LEU A 116 -4.23 1.49 -33.25
N LEU A 117 -4.70 2.20 -32.22
CA LEU A 117 -5.85 1.82 -31.41
C LEU A 117 -7.02 2.78 -31.58
N HIS A 118 -8.18 2.25 -31.99
CA HIS A 118 -9.42 3.02 -32.01
C HIS A 118 -9.80 3.47 -30.58
N PRO A 119 -10.19 4.74 -30.34
CA PRO A 119 -10.46 5.28 -29.00
C PRO A 119 -11.45 4.47 -28.15
N ILE A 120 -12.40 3.79 -28.82
CA ILE A 120 -13.40 2.91 -28.18
C ILE A 120 -12.77 1.63 -27.58
N VAL A 121 -11.71 1.10 -28.18
CA VAL A 121 -11.08 -0.18 -27.77
C VAL A 121 -9.89 0.06 -26.82
N PHE A 122 -9.33 1.27 -26.83
CA PHE A 122 -8.19 1.64 -26.00
C PHE A 122 -8.42 1.35 -24.50
N LEU A 123 -9.47 1.93 -23.90
CA LEU A 123 -9.73 1.79 -22.45
C LEU A 123 -10.00 0.33 -22.02
N PRO A 124 -10.86 -0.45 -22.71
CA PRO A 124 -11.06 -1.86 -22.36
C PRO A 124 -9.78 -2.68 -22.47
N LEU A 125 -8.97 -2.44 -23.50
CA LEU A 125 -7.74 -3.19 -23.73
C LEU A 125 -6.67 -2.86 -22.68
N THR A 126 -6.46 -1.58 -22.36
CA THR A 126 -5.53 -1.17 -21.31
C THR A 126 -5.97 -1.69 -19.94
N ALA A 127 -7.26 -1.70 -19.63
CA ALA A 127 -7.77 -2.30 -18.40
C ALA A 127 -7.45 -3.81 -18.31
N ILE A 128 -7.64 -4.57 -19.40
CA ILE A 128 -7.34 -6.01 -19.44
C ILE A 128 -5.85 -6.27 -19.30
N ILE A 129 -5.02 -5.52 -20.03
CA ILE A 129 -3.55 -5.67 -19.98
C ILE A 129 -3.04 -5.31 -18.58
N THR A 130 -3.50 -4.19 -18.00
CA THR A 130 -3.12 -3.79 -16.64
C THR A 130 -3.58 -4.81 -15.61
N ALA A 131 -4.79 -5.36 -15.73
CA ALA A 131 -5.26 -6.42 -14.84
C ALA A 131 -4.37 -7.68 -14.93
N ALA A 132 -4.04 -8.14 -16.15
CA ALA A 132 -3.20 -9.31 -16.37
C ALA A 132 -1.78 -9.13 -15.80
N ILE A 133 -1.17 -7.97 -16.04
CA ILE A 133 0.17 -7.67 -15.56
C ILE A 133 0.18 -7.44 -14.04
N THR A 134 -0.82 -6.74 -13.50
CA THR A 134 -0.95 -6.57 -12.03
C THR A 134 -1.12 -7.91 -11.33
N PHE A 135 -1.89 -8.83 -11.91
CA PHE A 135 -2.04 -10.19 -11.40
C PHE A 135 -0.70 -10.96 -11.41
N ALA A 136 0.09 -10.81 -12.48
CA ALA A 136 1.39 -11.46 -12.59
C ALA A 136 2.46 -10.87 -11.64
N ILE A 137 2.44 -9.55 -11.43
CA ILE A 137 3.39 -8.83 -10.56
C ILE A 137 2.97 -8.94 -9.08
N GLY A 138 1.69 -9.11 -8.79
CA GLY A 138 1.14 -9.23 -7.43
C GLY A 138 1.05 -7.92 -6.65
N SER A 139 1.40 -6.76 -7.25
CA SER A 139 1.34 -5.45 -6.59
C SER A 139 0.77 -4.38 -7.53
N SER A 140 -0.31 -3.73 -7.07
CA SER A 140 -0.95 -2.62 -7.78
C SER A 140 -0.06 -1.38 -7.90
N TRP A 141 0.80 -1.12 -6.91
CA TRP A 141 1.70 0.05 -6.91
C TRP A 141 2.82 -0.09 -7.94
N THR A 142 3.41 -1.29 -8.05
CA THR A 142 4.44 -1.58 -9.07
C THR A 142 3.85 -1.56 -10.48
N ALA A 143 2.63 -2.08 -10.64
CA ALA A 143 1.91 -2.05 -11.92
C ALA A 143 1.56 -0.60 -12.34
N ALA A 144 1.04 0.23 -11.43
CA ALA A 144 0.75 1.63 -11.72
C ALA A 144 2.00 2.42 -12.12
N GLY A 145 3.13 2.21 -11.44
CA GLY A 145 4.38 2.90 -11.73
C GLY A 145 5.03 2.53 -13.07
N THR A 146 4.75 1.35 -13.62
CA THR A 146 5.33 0.87 -14.89
C THR A 146 4.37 1.03 -16.07
N LEU A 147 3.10 0.69 -15.89
CA LEU A 147 2.09 0.71 -16.95
C LEU A 147 1.39 2.05 -17.08
N GLY A 148 1.15 2.76 -15.98
CA GLY A 148 0.53 4.10 -16.02
C GLY A 148 1.40 5.17 -16.70
N VAL A 149 2.62 4.79 -17.09
CA VAL A 149 3.60 5.59 -17.83
C VAL A 149 3.62 5.22 -19.31
N ALA A 150 3.40 3.93 -19.60
CA ALA A 150 3.47 3.38 -20.95
C ALA A 150 2.20 3.63 -21.76
N PHE A 151 1.08 3.94 -21.08
CA PHE A 151 -0.23 4.26 -21.64
C PHE A 151 -0.64 5.68 -21.27
#